data_AF-A0A0L8J364-F1
#
_entry.id   AF-A0A0L8J364-F1
#
_cell.length_a   1.000
_cell.length_b   1.000
_cell.length_c   1.000
_cell.angle_alpha   90.00
_cell.angle_beta   90.00
_cell.angle_gamma   90.00
#
_symmetry.space_group_name_H-M   'P 1'
#
loop_
_entity.id
_entity.type
_entity.pdbx_description
1 polymer ?
#
loop_
_entity_poly.entity_id
_entity_poly.type
_entity_poly.pdbx_seq_one_letter_code
_entity_poly.pdbx_strand_id
1 'polypeptide(L)'
;MTEEIQKIVAELPGLTDVTGVNAIVDERVARGEAAFAADLGIALSAARKAAGPSAWQYEAVLDHLLRLLATTPGPGNAAQALRLVASAFDSSGKGARYPASLLATGHTAEDLAPAFTGSASDELRSCLLQELVLRGAPVAQNPAIATWAAAPERLGHPLSWLPLTLSGIESEAALPSHGVGSSGWATPYGPSSHRSAAAARGTVTTGVVDTTSPAQAAAMAAAVATWTDESNGRVEARVFDLTEPLDAEAIPGALLTLGLECLAGVEKSSGLSGIMRTPAEAWRVLFAAASTGGAYGYGAFGAYGRLATWRSMAALVGSPEDATPAEVEARALDCVWYGFDADTEWFEQVAWDFGLAALSPNRRRLTVLAATDTD
;
A
#
# COMPACT_ATOMS: atom_id res chain seq x y z
N MET A 1 28.67 -20.32 -19.89
CA MET A 1 27.64 -19.60 -19.13
C MET A 1 27.82 -19.80 -17.63
N THR A 2 27.85 -21.04 -17.14
CA THR A 2 28.04 -21.35 -15.71
C THR A 2 29.36 -20.79 -15.13
N GLU A 3 30.48 -20.90 -15.85
CA GLU A 3 31.79 -20.39 -15.37
C GLU A 3 31.82 -18.87 -15.17
N GLU A 4 31.17 -18.12 -16.06
CA GLU A 4 31.10 -16.65 -15.98
C GLU A 4 30.24 -16.20 -14.80
N ILE A 5 29.10 -16.86 -14.58
CA ILE A 5 28.24 -16.60 -13.41
C ILE A 5 29.00 -16.87 -12.12
N GLN A 6 29.71 -18.00 -12.02
CA GLN A 6 30.50 -18.33 -10.84
C GLN A 6 31.61 -17.32 -10.58
N LYS A 7 32.26 -16.82 -11.65
CA LYS A 7 33.26 -15.74 -11.55
C LYS A 7 32.63 -14.47 -10.97
N ILE A 8 31.51 -14.00 -11.51
CA ILE A 8 30.81 -12.80 -11.01
C ILE A 8 30.44 -12.97 -9.54
N VAL A 9 29.85 -14.11 -9.17
CA VAL A 9 29.42 -14.41 -7.78
C VAL A 9 30.59 -14.39 -6.80
N ALA A 10 31.75 -14.92 -7.20
CA ALA A 10 32.95 -15.00 -6.37
C ALA A 10 33.65 -13.64 -6.20
N GLU A 11 33.65 -12.80 -7.24
CA GLU A 11 34.31 -11.49 -7.22
C GLU A 11 33.46 -10.41 -6.54
N LEU A 12 32.13 -10.57 -6.53
CA LEU A 12 31.19 -9.53 -6.07
C LEU A 12 31.46 -8.97 -4.66
N PRO A 13 31.75 -9.78 -3.62
CA PRO A 13 32.00 -9.24 -2.27
C PRO A 13 33.21 -8.32 -2.18
N GLY A 14 34.17 -8.45 -3.12
CA GLY A 14 35.36 -7.62 -3.19
C GLY A 14 35.15 -6.27 -3.91
N LEU A 15 33.97 -6.04 -4.48
CA LEU A 15 33.68 -4.82 -5.21
C LEU A 15 33.23 -3.70 -4.28
N THR A 16 33.72 -2.49 -4.53
CA THR A 16 33.24 -1.26 -3.89
C THR A 16 32.01 -0.68 -4.59
N ASP A 17 31.72 -1.13 -5.82
CA ASP A 17 30.58 -0.73 -6.63
C ASP A 17 30.15 -1.89 -7.55
N VAL A 18 28.84 -2.00 -7.82
CA VAL A 18 28.23 -3.07 -8.61
C VAL A 18 27.75 -2.62 -9.99
N THR A 19 27.88 -1.33 -10.34
CA THR A 19 27.41 -0.78 -11.63
C THR A 19 27.91 -1.53 -12.85
N GLY A 20 29.18 -1.97 -12.85
CA GLY A 20 29.76 -2.75 -13.95
C GLY A 20 29.09 -4.10 -14.15
N VAL A 21 28.69 -4.75 -13.06
CA VAL A 21 27.94 -6.02 -13.12
C VAL A 21 26.54 -5.78 -13.66
N ASN A 22 25.86 -4.72 -13.20
CA ASN A 22 24.54 -4.34 -13.69
C ASN A 22 24.55 -4.07 -15.21
N ALA A 23 25.54 -3.32 -15.71
CA ALA A 23 25.67 -3.02 -17.14
C ALA A 23 25.85 -4.28 -18.01
N ILE A 24 26.62 -5.28 -17.54
CA ILE A 24 26.80 -6.56 -18.24
C ILE A 24 25.47 -7.29 -18.38
N VAL A 25 24.67 -7.31 -17.30
CA VAL A 25 23.37 -7.99 -17.29
C VAL A 25 22.37 -7.23 -18.16
N ASP A 26 22.32 -5.91 -18.09
CA ASP A 26 21.44 -5.06 -18.90
C ASP A 26 21.64 -5.32 -20.40
N GLU A 27 22.90 -5.35 -20.86
CA GLU A 27 23.23 -5.62 -22.26
C GLU A 27 22.78 -7.02 -22.70
N ARG A 28 22.91 -8.02 -21.83
CA ARG A 28 22.48 -9.40 -22.11
C ARG A 28 20.97 -9.52 -22.20
N VAL A 29 20.23 -8.92 -21.26
CA VAL A 29 18.76 -8.90 -21.31
C VAL A 29 18.28 -8.15 -22.56
N ALA A 30 18.92 -7.04 -22.93
CA ALA A 30 18.63 -6.33 -24.18
C ALA A 30 18.86 -7.18 -25.44
N ARG A 31 19.78 -8.15 -25.40
CA ARG A 31 20.02 -9.15 -26.46
C ARG A 31 19.07 -10.36 -26.40
N GLY A 32 18.11 -10.37 -25.48
CA GLY A 32 17.17 -11.48 -25.29
C GLY A 32 17.71 -12.63 -24.43
N GLU A 33 18.84 -12.45 -23.73
CA GLU A 33 19.47 -13.46 -22.88
C GLU A 33 18.93 -13.43 -21.44
N ALA A 34 17.61 -13.33 -21.26
CA ALA A 34 16.96 -13.20 -19.95
C ALA A 34 17.30 -14.33 -18.95
N ALA A 35 17.57 -15.54 -19.47
CA ALA A 35 17.95 -16.68 -18.64
C ALA A 35 19.25 -16.43 -17.85
N PHE A 36 20.20 -15.69 -18.43
CA PHE A 36 21.45 -15.34 -17.75
C PHE A 36 21.20 -14.55 -16.46
N ALA A 37 20.30 -13.55 -16.51
CA ALA A 37 19.97 -12.72 -15.36
C ALA A 37 19.33 -13.54 -14.23
N ALA A 38 18.42 -14.46 -14.56
CA ALA A 38 17.80 -15.34 -13.56
C ALA A 38 18.80 -16.37 -13.00
N ASP A 39 19.66 -16.97 -13.83
CA ASP A 39 20.69 -17.91 -13.36
C ASP A 39 21.70 -17.23 -12.44
N LEU A 40 22.12 -16.01 -12.78
CA LEU A 40 22.97 -15.19 -11.92
C LEU A 40 22.28 -14.90 -10.58
N GLY A 41 21.02 -14.47 -10.60
CA GLY A 41 20.28 -14.18 -9.36
C GLY A 41 20.09 -15.42 -8.47
N ILE A 42 19.81 -16.58 -9.05
CA ILE A 42 19.72 -17.84 -8.30
C ILE A 42 21.07 -18.18 -7.63
N ALA A 43 22.17 -18.05 -8.38
CA ALA A 43 23.50 -18.28 -7.85
C ALA A 43 23.89 -17.30 -6.74
N LEU A 44 23.55 -16.01 -6.90
CA LEU A 44 23.78 -14.97 -5.88
C LEU A 44 23.01 -15.24 -4.59
N SER A 45 21.74 -15.66 -4.68
CA SER A 45 20.95 -16.00 -3.49
C SER A 45 21.53 -17.19 -2.73
N ALA A 46 22.00 -18.22 -3.45
CA ALA A 46 22.69 -19.36 -2.84
C ALA A 46 24.00 -18.94 -2.16
N ALA A 47 24.80 -18.10 -2.82
CA ALA A 47 26.06 -17.59 -2.27
C ALA A 47 25.84 -16.70 -1.04
N ARG A 48 24.83 -15.82 -1.06
CA ARG A 48 24.45 -14.98 0.09
C ARG A 48 24.07 -15.82 1.31
N LYS A 49 23.28 -16.88 1.12
CA LYS A 49 22.91 -17.82 2.20
C LYS A 49 24.15 -18.48 2.82
N ALA A 50 25.18 -18.75 2.02
CA ALA A 50 26.43 -19.35 2.49
C ALA A 50 27.40 -18.33 3.13
N ALA A 51 27.44 -17.09 2.64
CA ALA A 51 28.37 -16.04 3.06
C ALA A 51 27.93 -15.27 4.32
N GLY A 52 26.65 -15.34 4.69
CA GLY A 52 26.10 -14.60 5.83
C GLY A 52 25.70 -13.15 5.50
N PRO A 53 25.33 -12.33 6.50
CA PRO A 53 24.60 -11.06 6.30
C PRO A 53 25.42 -9.89 5.72
N SER A 54 26.74 -10.01 5.49
CA SER A 54 27.61 -8.83 5.35
C SER A 54 27.94 -8.39 3.91
N ALA A 55 27.29 -8.95 2.89
CA ALA A 55 27.59 -8.64 1.49
C ALA A 55 26.42 -7.88 0.83
N TRP A 56 26.33 -6.57 1.10
CA TRP A 56 25.34 -5.67 0.51
C TRP A 56 25.34 -5.75 -1.02
N GLN A 57 26.48 -6.08 -1.64
CA GLN A 57 26.61 -6.22 -3.09
C GLN A 57 25.68 -7.32 -3.64
N TYR A 58 25.53 -8.44 -2.91
CA TYR A 58 24.61 -9.49 -3.33
C TYR A 58 23.17 -9.00 -3.33
N GLU A 59 22.77 -8.25 -2.32
CA GLU A 59 21.41 -7.69 -2.23
C GLU A 59 21.16 -6.66 -3.33
N ALA A 60 22.12 -5.76 -3.57
CA ALA A 60 22.02 -4.74 -4.61
C ALA A 60 21.89 -5.34 -6.02
N VAL A 61 22.72 -6.33 -6.37
CA VAL A 61 22.63 -6.99 -7.68
C VAL A 61 21.36 -7.85 -7.77
N LEU A 62 20.97 -8.56 -6.72
CA LEU A 62 19.72 -9.33 -6.72
C LEU A 62 18.49 -8.45 -6.96
N ASP A 63 18.40 -7.29 -6.31
CA ASP A 63 17.31 -6.33 -6.54
C ASP A 63 17.31 -5.83 -7.99
N HIS A 64 18.49 -5.44 -8.52
CA HIS A 64 18.64 -5.01 -9.91
C HIS A 64 18.16 -6.08 -10.91
N LEU A 65 18.57 -7.34 -10.72
CA LEU A 65 18.18 -8.46 -11.58
C LEU A 65 16.66 -8.69 -11.57
N LEU A 66 16.03 -8.64 -10.39
CA LEU A 66 14.59 -8.77 -10.27
C LEU A 66 13.88 -7.61 -10.97
N ARG A 67 14.29 -6.36 -10.72
CA ARG A 67 13.73 -5.17 -11.38
C ARG A 67 13.87 -5.25 -12.89
N LEU A 68 15.06 -5.59 -13.39
CA LEU A 68 15.33 -5.71 -14.82
C LEU A 68 14.40 -6.71 -15.49
N LEU A 69 14.28 -7.92 -14.95
CA LEU A 69 13.41 -8.97 -15.51
C LEU A 69 11.91 -8.65 -15.34
N ALA A 70 11.52 -8.07 -14.20
CA ALA A 70 10.13 -7.78 -13.91
C ALA A 70 9.59 -6.55 -14.64
N THR A 71 10.46 -5.61 -15.06
CA THR A 71 10.04 -4.36 -15.74
C THR A 71 10.39 -4.32 -17.23
N THR A 72 11.17 -5.28 -17.74
CA THR A 72 11.38 -5.44 -19.19
C THR A 72 10.26 -6.29 -19.79
N PRO A 73 9.41 -5.74 -20.68
CA PRO A 73 8.27 -6.48 -21.22
C PRO A 73 8.66 -7.77 -21.95
N GLY A 74 7.75 -8.74 -21.93
CA GLY A 74 7.82 -9.94 -22.77
C GLY A 74 7.79 -11.24 -21.97
N PRO A 75 7.18 -12.30 -22.53
CA PRO A 75 6.91 -13.55 -21.80
C PRO A 75 8.18 -14.27 -21.34
N GLY A 76 9.28 -14.12 -22.09
CA GLY A 76 10.58 -14.67 -21.69
C GLY A 76 11.13 -14.01 -20.41
N ASN A 77 10.99 -12.69 -20.28
CA ASN A 77 11.40 -11.95 -19.08
C ASN A 77 10.50 -12.28 -17.90
N ALA A 78 9.17 -12.34 -18.12
CA ALA A 78 8.21 -12.74 -17.09
C ALA A 78 8.52 -14.14 -16.53
N ALA A 79 8.75 -15.12 -17.40
CA ALA A 79 9.07 -16.49 -17.00
C ALA A 79 10.37 -16.56 -16.19
N GLN A 80 11.41 -15.81 -16.59
CA GLN A 80 12.67 -15.78 -15.87
C GLN A 80 12.57 -15.02 -14.55
N ALA A 81 11.78 -13.94 -14.48
CA ALA A 81 11.48 -13.24 -13.24
C ALA A 81 10.76 -14.17 -12.25
N LEU A 82 9.73 -14.89 -12.69
CA LEU A 82 9.01 -15.86 -11.85
C LEU A 82 9.94 -16.98 -11.36
N ARG A 83 10.83 -17.49 -12.21
CA ARG A 83 11.83 -18.50 -11.84
C ARG A 83 12.79 -17.95 -10.77
N LEU A 84 13.26 -16.72 -10.95
CA LEU A 84 14.13 -16.04 -10.00
C LEU A 84 13.42 -15.87 -8.65
N VAL A 85 12.19 -15.34 -8.63
CA VAL A 85 11.41 -15.15 -7.40
C VAL A 85 11.21 -16.47 -6.65
N ALA A 86 10.77 -17.52 -7.35
CA ALA A 86 10.52 -18.84 -6.75
C ALA A 86 11.77 -19.48 -6.12
N SER A 87 12.97 -19.10 -6.57
CA SER A 87 14.23 -19.74 -6.17
C SER A 87 15.05 -18.90 -5.20
N ALA A 88 15.03 -17.57 -5.36
CA ALA A 88 15.95 -16.65 -4.71
C ALA A 88 15.32 -15.80 -3.59
N PHE A 89 14.00 -15.63 -3.61
CA PHE A 89 13.29 -14.73 -2.69
C PHE A 89 12.48 -15.51 -1.65
N ASP A 90 12.27 -14.89 -0.49
CA ASP A 90 11.37 -15.44 0.51
C ASP A 90 9.95 -15.43 -0.04
N SER A 91 9.35 -16.61 -0.06
CA SER A 91 8.01 -16.83 -0.58
C SER A 91 6.93 -16.64 0.48
N SER A 92 7.31 -16.29 1.71
CA SER A 92 6.44 -16.07 2.86
C SER A 92 6.32 -14.59 3.24
N GLY A 93 5.15 -14.21 3.73
CA GLY A 93 4.89 -12.91 4.35
C GLY A 93 5.23 -11.71 3.45
N LYS A 94 6.07 -10.80 3.94
CA LYS A 94 6.41 -9.56 3.23
C LYS A 94 7.24 -9.78 1.96
N GLY A 95 7.97 -10.90 1.86
CA GLY A 95 8.92 -11.18 0.77
C GLY A 95 8.30 -11.30 -0.62
N ALA A 96 7.02 -11.67 -0.70
CA ALA A 96 6.30 -11.81 -1.96
C ALA A 96 5.63 -10.53 -2.47
N ARG A 97 5.44 -9.53 -1.59
CA ARG A 97 4.68 -8.30 -1.92
C ARG A 97 5.38 -7.46 -2.98
N TYR A 98 6.67 -7.20 -2.75
CA TYR A 98 7.49 -6.40 -3.67
C TYR A 98 7.65 -7.04 -5.06
N PRO A 99 8.04 -8.33 -5.19
CA PRO A 99 8.07 -8.99 -6.48
C PRO A 99 6.72 -9.00 -7.20
N ALA A 100 5.61 -9.19 -6.49
CA ALA A 100 4.28 -9.14 -7.11
C ALA A 100 3.97 -7.76 -7.71
N SER A 101 4.28 -6.67 -6.98
CA SER A 101 4.11 -5.30 -7.48
C SER A 101 4.98 -5.03 -8.71
N LEU A 102 6.24 -5.45 -8.70
CA LEU A 102 7.14 -5.31 -9.86
C LEU A 102 6.61 -6.05 -11.09
N LEU A 103 6.25 -7.32 -10.92
CA LEU A 103 5.76 -8.17 -12.01
C LEU A 103 4.48 -7.62 -12.63
N ALA A 104 3.52 -7.21 -11.80
CA ALA A 104 2.26 -6.65 -12.29
C ALA A 104 2.43 -5.30 -13.00
N THR A 105 3.49 -4.54 -12.67
CA THR A 105 3.80 -3.28 -13.36
C THR A 105 4.35 -3.49 -14.75
N GLY A 106 5.24 -4.49 -14.96
CA GLY A 106 5.92 -4.67 -16.24
C GLY A 106 5.29 -5.67 -17.21
N HIS A 107 4.38 -6.53 -16.73
CA HIS A 107 3.87 -7.66 -17.51
C HIS A 107 2.35 -7.74 -17.54
N THR A 108 1.82 -8.29 -18.63
CA THR A 108 0.37 -8.48 -18.79
C THR A 108 -0.12 -9.70 -17.99
N ALA A 109 -1.44 -9.80 -17.78
CA ALA A 109 -2.05 -10.99 -17.19
C ALA A 109 -1.78 -12.27 -18.01
N GLU A 110 -1.58 -12.17 -19.32
CA GLU A 110 -1.24 -13.30 -20.19
C GLU A 110 0.20 -13.78 -19.92
N ASP A 111 1.16 -12.86 -19.89
CA ASP A 111 2.56 -13.15 -19.58
C ASP A 111 2.75 -13.77 -18.19
N LEU A 112 1.89 -13.38 -17.24
CA LEU A 112 1.92 -13.82 -15.84
C LEU A 112 1.06 -15.05 -15.54
N ALA A 113 0.28 -15.55 -16.51
CA ALA A 113 -0.50 -16.78 -16.36
C ALA A 113 0.31 -17.98 -15.84
N PRO A 114 1.59 -18.19 -16.23
CA PRO A 114 2.41 -19.28 -15.70
C PRO A 114 2.60 -19.26 -14.17
N ALA A 115 2.50 -18.09 -13.52
CA ALA A 115 2.55 -18.00 -12.07
C ALA A 115 1.41 -18.78 -11.41
N PHE A 116 0.24 -18.82 -12.06
CA PHE A 116 -0.99 -19.41 -11.51
C PHE A 116 -1.13 -20.91 -11.81
N THR A 117 -0.43 -21.43 -12.82
CA THR A 117 -0.38 -22.87 -13.13
C THR A 117 0.88 -23.56 -12.63
N GLY A 118 1.92 -22.78 -12.28
CA GLY A 118 3.24 -23.28 -11.94
C GLY A 118 3.51 -23.40 -10.43
N SER A 119 4.81 -23.35 -10.10
CA SER A 119 5.34 -23.55 -8.74
C SER A 119 5.47 -22.26 -7.91
N ALA A 120 4.80 -21.17 -8.29
CA ALA A 120 4.77 -19.98 -7.47
C ALA A 120 4.09 -20.28 -6.12
N SER A 121 4.52 -19.61 -5.05
CA SER A 121 3.86 -19.76 -3.75
C SER A 121 2.45 -19.15 -3.75
N ASP A 122 1.61 -19.62 -2.83
CA ASP A 122 0.26 -19.07 -2.67
C ASP A 122 0.27 -17.60 -2.26
N GLU A 123 1.26 -17.17 -1.49
CA GLU A 123 1.45 -15.76 -1.13
C GLU A 123 1.74 -14.90 -2.37
N LEU A 124 2.68 -15.33 -3.23
CA LEU A 124 3.00 -14.62 -4.46
C LEU A 124 1.81 -14.57 -5.41
N ARG A 125 1.12 -15.70 -5.60
CA ARG A 125 -0.08 -15.77 -6.43
C ARG A 125 -1.19 -14.86 -5.90
N SER A 126 -1.40 -14.83 -4.58
CA SER A 126 -2.40 -13.98 -3.94
C SER A 126 -2.07 -12.50 -4.08
N CYS A 127 -0.81 -12.12 -3.87
CA CYS A 127 -0.35 -10.75 -4.08
C CYS A 127 -0.51 -10.35 -5.55
N LEU A 128 0.01 -11.16 -6.47
CA LEU A 128 0.00 -10.89 -7.91
C LEU A 128 -1.43 -10.75 -8.46
N LEU A 129 -2.36 -11.58 -8.02
CA LEU A 129 -3.78 -11.46 -8.38
C LEU A 129 -4.33 -10.08 -8.00
N GLN A 130 -4.07 -9.61 -6.78
CA GLN A 130 -4.59 -8.33 -6.31
C GLN A 130 -3.88 -7.13 -6.96
N GLU A 131 -2.59 -7.25 -7.24
CA GLU A 131 -1.83 -6.25 -8.01
C GLU A 131 -2.35 -6.11 -9.45
N LEU A 132 -2.73 -7.23 -10.08
CA LEU A 132 -3.35 -7.25 -11.41
C LEU A 132 -4.75 -6.64 -11.39
N VAL A 133 -5.57 -6.94 -10.37
CA VAL A 133 -6.89 -6.33 -10.20
C VAL A 133 -6.76 -4.81 -10.07
N LEU A 134 -5.86 -4.33 -9.20
CA LEU A 134 -5.60 -2.89 -9.02
C LEU A 134 -5.22 -2.17 -10.32
N ARG A 135 -4.49 -2.86 -11.22
CA ARG A 135 -4.09 -2.32 -12.53
C ARG A 135 -5.16 -2.50 -13.62
N GLY A 136 -6.36 -2.96 -13.25
CA GLY A 136 -7.48 -3.13 -14.18
C GLY A 136 -7.30 -4.30 -15.16
N ALA A 137 -6.41 -5.25 -14.86
CA ALA A 137 -6.19 -6.40 -15.72
C ALA A 137 -7.43 -7.33 -15.73
N PRO A 138 -7.77 -7.95 -16.88
CA PRO A 138 -8.96 -8.80 -17.00
C PRO A 138 -8.74 -10.20 -16.41
N VAL A 139 -8.49 -10.29 -15.09
CA VAL A 139 -8.12 -11.53 -14.39
C VAL A 139 -9.15 -12.65 -14.54
N ALA A 140 -10.44 -12.31 -14.65
CA ALA A 140 -11.52 -13.28 -14.86
C ALA A 140 -11.57 -13.85 -16.28
N GLN A 141 -10.97 -13.19 -17.26
CA GLN A 141 -10.93 -13.63 -18.66
C GLN A 141 -9.73 -14.55 -18.94
N ASN A 142 -8.72 -14.55 -18.07
CA ASN A 142 -7.59 -15.45 -18.18
C ASN A 142 -7.90 -16.78 -17.48
N PRO A 143 -7.98 -17.92 -18.20
CA PRO A 143 -8.41 -19.19 -17.60
C PRO A 143 -7.50 -19.70 -16.48
N ALA A 144 -6.19 -19.49 -16.59
CA ALA A 144 -5.23 -19.91 -15.55
C ALA A 144 -5.46 -19.14 -14.25
N ILE A 145 -5.61 -17.82 -14.35
CA ILE A 145 -5.86 -16.95 -13.21
C ILE A 145 -7.23 -17.24 -12.60
N ALA A 146 -8.27 -17.32 -13.43
CA ALA A 146 -9.65 -17.58 -12.99
C ALA A 146 -9.78 -18.94 -12.28
N THR A 147 -9.14 -19.99 -12.81
CA THR A 147 -9.15 -21.33 -12.19
C THR A 147 -8.49 -21.31 -10.82
N TRP A 148 -7.31 -20.69 -10.71
CA TRP A 148 -6.63 -20.59 -9.41
C TRP A 148 -7.40 -19.70 -8.42
N ALA A 149 -7.96 -18.58 -8.88
CA ALA A 149 -8.69 -17.65 -8.03
C ALA A 149 -9.99 -18.25 -7.43
N ALA A 150 -10.57 -19.25 -8.10
CA ALA A 150 -11.75 -20.01 -7.65
C ALA A 150 -11.40 -21.23 -6.79
N ALA A 151 -10.12 -21.56 -6.59
CA ALA A 151 -9.72 -22.73 -5.82
C ALA A 151 -10.11 -22.57 -4.33
N PRO A 152 -10.72 -23.62 -3.70
CA PRO A 152 -11.14 -23.57 -2.30
C PRO A 152 -10.00 -23.25 -1.33
N GLU A 153 -8.77 -23.63 -1.69
CA GLU A 153 -7.56 -23.47 -0.88
C GLU A 153 -7.24 -21.99 -0.60
N ARG A 154 -7.77 -21.08 -1.43
CA ARG A 154 -7.64 -19.63 -1.23
C ARG A 154 -8.52 -19.09 -0.09
N LEU A 155 -9.60 -19.76 0.30
CA LEU A 155 -10.59 -19.22 1.25
C LEU A 155 -10.03 -18.93 2.65
N GLY A 156 -8.87 -19.50 3.01
CA GLY A 156 -8.15 -19.19 4.25
C GLY A 156 -7.17 -18.01 4.17
N HIS A 157 -6.88 -17.50 2.96
CA HIS A 157 -5.89 -16.45 2.75
C HIS A 157 -6.50 -15.06 3.06
N PRO A 158 -5.81 -14.14 3.75
CA PRO A 158 -6.36 -12.81 4.07
C PRO A 158 -6.82 -12.01 2.84
N LEU A 159 -6.05 -12.06 1.74
CA LEU A 159 -6.40 -11.44 0.45
C LEU A 159 -7.59 -12.10 -0.28
N SER A 160 -8.18 -13.17 0.26
CA SER A 160 -9.41 -13.76 -0.30
C SER A 160 -10.65 -12.93 0.01
N TRP A 161 -10.61 -12.11 1.07
CA TRP A 161 -11.69 -11.18 1.41
C TRP A 161 -11.88 -10.08 0.36
N LEU A 162 -10.81 -9.72 -0.37
CA LEU A 162 -10.85 -8.66 -1.39
C LEU A 162 -11.55 -9.12 -2.68
N PRO A 163 -12.34 -8.24 -3.32
CA PRO A 163 -13.04 -8.59 -4.56
C PRO A 163 -12.06 -8.73 -5.73
N LEU A 164 -12.42 -9.57 -6.70
CA LEU A 164 -11.64 -9.79 -7.93
C LEU A 164 -11.94 -8.77 -9.04
N THR A 165 -12.71 -7.76 -8.70
CA THR A 165 -13.03 -6.61 -9.55
C THR A 165 -12.65 -5.35 -8.80
N LEU A 166 -12.26 -4.31 -9.55
CA LEU A 166 -12.11 -2.99 -8.97
C LEU A 166 -13.49 -2.44 -8.62
N SER A 167 -13.59 -1.94 -7.40
CA SER A 167 -14.73 -1.14 -6.94
C SER A 167 -14.68 0.26 -7.55
N GLY A 168 -15.83 0.93 -7.60
CA GLY A 168 -15.91 2.31 -8.08
C GLY A 168 -15.08 3.28 -7.24
N ILE A 169 -14.90 2.99 -5.94
CA ILE A 169 -14.09 3.85 -5.05
C ILE A 169 -12.57 3.69 -5.29
N GLU A 170 -12.16 2.61 -5.97
CA GLU A 170 -10.75 2.29 -6.23
C GLU A 170 -10.27 2.79 -7.60
N SER A 171 -11.15 3.37 -8.42
CA SER A 171 -10.87 3.67 -9.83
C SER A 171 -9.73 4.66 -10.07
N GLU A 172 -9.36 5.44 -9.04
CA GLU A 172 -8.25 6.40 -9.07
C GLU A 172 -7.11 6.02 -8.11
N ALA A 173 -6.95 4.71 -7.85
CA ALA A 173 -5.86 4.20 -7.03
C ALA A 173 -4.51 4.73 -7.54
N ALA A 174 -3.77 5.38 -6.66
CA ALA A 174 -2.51 6.00 -7.00
C ALA A 174 -1.40 4.95 -6.83
N LEU A 175 -1.21 4.12 -7.86
CA LEU A 175 -0.39 2.92 -7.79
C LEU A 175 1.12 3.23 -7.82
N PRO A 176 1.93 2.38 -7.16
CA PRO A 176 3.37 2.36 -7.37
C PRO A 176 3.71 2.13 -8.84
N SER A 177 4.66 2.93 -9.35
CA SER A 177 5.28 2.73 -10.65
C SER A 177 6.73 2.30 -10.46
N HIS A 178 7.19 1.41 -11.32
CA HIS A 178 8.53 0.83 -11.21
C HIS A 178 9.18 0.80 -12.59
N GLY A 179 10.46 1.15 -12.63
CA GLY A 179 11.35 0.93 -13.75
C GLY A 179 12.68 0.32 -13.28
N VAL A 180 13.56 0.00 -14.22
CA VAL A 180 14.84 -0.68 -13.94
C VAL A 180 15.67 0.08 -12.88
N GLY A 181 15.82 1.40 -13.03
CA GLY A 181 16.58 2.25 -12.10
C GLY A 181 15.73 3.24 -11.30
N SER A 182 14.39 3.10 -11.29
CA SER A 182 13.52 4.06 -10.62
C SER A 182 12.28 3.40 -10.01
N SER A 183 11.74 4.02 -8.98
CA SER A 183 10.39 3.76 -8.49
C SER A 183 9.71 5.10 -8.29
N GLY A 184 8.46 5.22 -8.71
CA GLY A 184 7.63 6.37 -8.46
C GLY A 184 6.46 5.97 -7.57
N TRP A 185 6.16 6.79 -6.58
CA TRP A 185 5.05 6.59 -5.68
C TRP A 185 4.15 7.81 -5.74
N ALA A 186 2.85 7.60 -5.66
CA ALA A 186 1.95 8.70 -5.45
C ALA A 186 2.09 9.21 -4.02
N THR A 187 2.46 10.48 -3.87
CA THR A 187 2.51 11.17 -2.58
C THR A 187 1.31 12.11 -2.47
N PRO A 188 0.20 11.72 -1.82
CA PRO A 188 -0.86 12.67 -1.53
C PRO A 188 -0.73 13.35 -0.16
N TYR A 189 0.34 13.12 0.62
CA TYR A 189 0.34 13.45 2.06
C TYR A 189 1.08 14.74 2.46
N GLY A 190 1.29 15.68 1.54
CA GLY A 190 1.78 17.02 1.91
C GLY A 190 0.63 17.91 2.42
N PRO A 191 0.94 18.94 3.23
CA PRO A 191 -0.08 19.87 3.70
C PRO A 191 -0.86 20.39 2.50
N SER A 192 -2.19 20.32 2.60
CA SER A 192 -3.06 20.67 1.47
C SER A 192 -2.64 22.02 0.89
N SER A 193 -2.03 22.01 -0.30
CA SER A 193 -1.49 23.20 -0.99
C SER A 193 -2.56 24.27 -1.23
N HIS A 194 -3.82 23.87 -1.09
CA HIS A 194 -5.01 24.69 -0.98
C HIS A 194 -5.53 24.69 0.45
N ARG A 195 -4.83 25.36 1.38
CA ARG A 195 -5.35 25.70 2.71
C ARG A 195 -6.51 26.69 2.56
N SER A 196 -7.69 26.19 2.19
CA SER A 196 -8.91 26.96 2.38
C SER A 196 -9.23 26.87 3.86
N ALA A 197 -9.21 28.02 4.55
CA ALA A 197 -9.67 28.10 5.93
C ALA A 197 -11.04 27.43 6.02
N ALA A 198 -11.18 26.45 6.92
CA ALA A 198 -12.48 25.86 7.13
C ALA A 198 -13.40 26.95 7.68
N ALA A 199 -14.53 27.20 7.00
CA ALA A 199 -15.53 28.15 7.47
C ALA A 199 -16.27 27.53 8.66
N ALA A 200 -15.63 27.46 9.83
CA ALA A 200 -16.30 26.96 11.02
C ALA A 200 -17.19 28.05 11.59
N ARG A 201 -18.50 27.82 11.54
CA ARG A 201 -19.41 28.48 12.49
C ARG A 201 -19.24 27.72 13.80
N GLY A 202 -18.69 28.38 14.81
CA GLY A 202 -18.40 27.77 16.12
C GLY A 202 -19.68 27.35 16.85
N THR A 203 -20.21 26.19 16.48
CA THR A 203 -21.26 25.50 17.22
C THR A 203 -20.58 24.47 18.12
N VAL A 204 -20.66 24.69 19.43
CA VAL A 204 -20.27 23.69 20.41
C VAL A 204 -21.13 22.45 20.19
N THR A 205 -20.50 21.31 19.92
CA THR A 205 -21.23 20.05 19.79
C THR A 205 -21.51 19.54 21.20
N THR A 206 -22.76 19.62 21.65
CA THR A 206 -23.16 19.12 22.98
C THR A 206 -23.59 17.65 22.90
N GLY A 207 -23.36 16.89 23.97
CA GLY A 207 -23.81 15.49 24.05
C GLY A 207 -22.98 14.54 23.20
N VAL A 208 -21.67 14.78 23.12
CA VAL A 208 -20.70 13.90 22.46
C VAL A 208 -20.08 12.96 23.49
N VAL A 209 -19.95 11.69 23.14
CA VAL A 209 -19.27 10.68 23.96
C VAL A 209 -18.18 10.01 23.11
N ASP A 210 -16.95 10.04 23.58
CA ASP A 210 -15.87 9.22 23.03
C ASP A 210 -16.13 7.75 23.40
N THR A 211 -16.32 6.92 22.38
CA THR A 211 -16.60 5.48 22.50
C THR A 211 -15.47 4.61 21.94
N THR A 212 -14.30 5.21 21.72
CA THR A 212 -13.16 4.55 21.09
C THR A 212 -12.70 3.35 21.91
N SER A 213 -12.77 2.15 21.34
CA SER A 213 -12.05 0.99 21.87
C SER A 213 -10.66 0.86 21.21
N PRO A 214 -9.66 0.28 21.90
CA PRO A 214 -8.35 0.02 21.30
C PRO A 214 -8.41 -0.81 20.02
N ALA A 215 -9.32 -1.79 19.95
CA ALA A 215 -9.50 -2.62 18.75
C ALA A 215 -10.03 -1.82 17.56
N GLN A 216 -10.99 -0.91 17.78
CA GLN A 216 -11.50 -0.02 16.73
C GLN A 216 -10.43 0.97 16.27
N ALA A 217 -9.67 1.56 17.20
CA ALA A 217 -8.58 2.47 16.87
C ALA A 217 -7.53 1.76 15.99
N ALA A 218 -7.11 0.54 16.35
CA ALA A 218 -6.18 -0.25 15.56
C ALA A 218 -6.75 -0.62 14.17
N ALA A 219 -8.04 -0.97 14.09
CA ALA A 219 -8.68 -1.28 12.81
C ALA A 219 -8.77 -0.05 11.89
N MET A 220 -9.10 1.12 12.44
CA MET A 220 -9.08 2.39 11.71
C MET A 220 -7.67 2.72 11.21
N ALA A 221 -6.65 2.49 12.06
CA ALA A 221 -5.25 2.75 11.75
C ALA A 221 -4.57 1.71 10.84
N ALA A 222 -5.28 0.67 10.38
CA ALA A 222 -4.68 -0.42 9.60
C ALA A 222 -3.88 0.06 8.37
N ALA A 223 -4.35 1.10 7.68
CA ALA A 223 -3.69 1.72 6.52
C ALA A 223 -2.38 2.46 6.85
N VAL A 224 -2.15 2.84 8.11
CA VAL A 224 -0.95 3.56 8.56
C VAL A 224 -0.14 2.75 9.58
N ALA A 225 -0.43 1.47 9.75
CA ALA A 225 0.25 0.62 10.74
C ALA A 225 1.79 0.60 10.55
N THR A 226 2.26 0.64 9.30
CA THR A 226 3.71 0.66 9.03
C THR A 226 4.38 1.99 9.42
N TRP A 227 3.64 3.09 9.54
CA TRP A 227 4.19 4.37 9.96
C TRP A 227 4.58 4.33 11.45
N THR A 228 3.85 3.58 12.27
CA THR A 228 4.18 3.39 13.69
C THR A 228 5.10 2.20 13.94
N ASP A 229 4.93 1.12 13.18
CA ASP A 229 5.65 -0.13 13.40
C ASP A 229 7.08 -0.12 12.83
N GLU A 230 7.30 0.64 11.76
CA GLU A 230 8.55 0.65 10.99
C GLU A 230 9.18 2.05 10.88
N SER A 231 8.49 3.08 11.38
CA SER A 231 8.93 4.48 11.37
C SER A 231 8.61 5.13 12.73
N ASN A 232 8.70 6.45 12.78
CA ASN A 232 8.46 7.30 13.96
C ASN A 232 7.11 8.02 13.92
N GLY A 233 6.16 7.50 13.13
CA GLY A 233 4.87 8.14 12.91
C GLY A 233 3.98 8.17 14.14
N ARG A 234 3.01 9.10 14.13
CA ARG A 234 1.97 9.26 15.16
C ARG A 234 0.60 9.07 14.53
N VAL A 235 -0.30 8.44 15.27
CA VAL A 235 -1.67 8.17 14.81
C VAL A 235 -2.66 8.49 15.91
N GLU A 236 -3.70 9.24 15.57
CA GLU A 236 -4.86 9.46 16.41
C GLU A 236 -6.10 8.91 15.71
N ALA A 237 -6.69 7.85 16.28
CA ALA A 237 -7.95 7.28 15.84
C ALA A 237 -8.98 7.38 16.97
N ARG A 238 -10.14 7.99 16.68
CA ARG A 238 -11.22 8.21 17.66
C ARG A 238 -12.61 8.00 17.05
N VAL A 239 -13.54 7.56 17.88
CA VAL A 239 -14.95 7.32 17.55
C VAL A 239 -15.82 8.08 18.54
N PHE A 240 -16.71 8.91 18.02
CA PHE A 240 -17.61 9.73 18.81
C PHE A 240 -19.07 9.40 18.49
N ASP A 241 -19.85 9.11 19.53
CA ASP A 241 -21.31 9.03 19.45
C ASP A 241 -21.92 10.38 19.82
N LEU A 242 -22.92 10.79 19.05
CA LEU A 242 -23.55 12.09 19.13
C LEU A 242 -25.02 11.93 19.53
N THR A 243 -25.41 12.64 20.59
CA THR A 243 -26.80 12.65 21.06
C THR A 243 -27.75 13.32 20.07
N GLU A 244 -27.25 14.20 19.20
CA GLU A 244 -28.02 14.84 18.13
C GLU A 244 -27.34 14.68 16.76
N PRO A 245 -28.09 14.68 15.66
CA PRO A 245 -27.52 14.61 14.31
C PRO A 245 -26.62 15.82 14.04
N LEU A 246 -25.39 15.58 13.56
CA LEU A 246 -24.45 16.62 13.16
C LEU A 246 -24.65 16.98 11.68
N ASP A 247 -24.79 18.27 11.38
CA ASP A 247 -24.77 18.73 10.00
C ASP A 247 -23.36 18.63 9.40
N ALA A 248 -23.26 18.21 8.13
CA ALA A 248 -21.98 18.03 7.44
C ALA A 248 -21.13 19.32 7.46
N GLU A 249 -21.77 20.48 7.32
CA GLU A 249 -21.13 21.79 7.35
C GLU A 249 -20.57 22.17 8.73
N ALA A 250 -21.04 21.50 9.80
CA ALA A 250 -20.59 21.71 11.16
C ALA A 250 -19.42 20.81 11.57
N ILE A 251 -19.00 19.84 10.73
CA ILE A 251 -17.87 18.95 11.00
C ILE A 251 -16.60 19.72 11.44
N PRO A 252 -16.16 20.79 10.76
CA PRO A 252 -14.94 21.49 11.16
C PRO A 252 -15.04 22.09 12.57
N GLY A 253 -16.21 22.65 12.92
CA GLY A 253 -16.47 23.17 14.26
C GLY A 253 -16.52 22.07 15.30
N ALA A 254 -17.13 20.93 14.96
CA ALA A 254 -17.17 19.76 15.84
C ALA A 254 -15.76 19.27 16.17
N LEU A 255 -14.89 19.06 15.17
CA LEU A 255 -13.51 18.57 15.34
C LEU A 255 -12.73 19.37 16.40
N LEU A 256 -12.86 20.69 16.39
CA LEU A 256 -12.19 21.59 17.34
C LEU A 256 -12.67 21.43 18.80
N THR A 257 -13.84 20.82 19.01
CA THR A 257 -14.46 20.61 20.33
C THR A 257 -14.30 19.20 20.88
N LEU A 258 -13.78 18.26 20.09
CA LEU A 258 -13.67 16.84 20.46
C LEU A 258 -12.47 16.52 21.35
N GLY A 259 -11.57 17.49 21.57
CA GLY A 259 -10.36 17.28 22.37
C GLY A 259 -9.33 16.38 21.68
N LEU A 260 -9.28 16.41 20.34
CA LEU A 260 -8.30 15.68 19.54
C LEU A 260 -6.89 16.21 19.81
N GLU A 261 -5.94 15.31 20.05
CA GLU A 261 -4.53 15.63 20.28
C GLU A 261 -3.91 16.31 19.05
N CYS A 262 -4.26 15.86 17.84
CA CYS A 262 -3.78 16.46 16.59
C CYS A 262 -4.25 17.91 16.37
N LEU A 263 -5.28 18.35 17.11
CA LEU A 263 -5.84 19.71 17.05
C LEU A 263 -5.62 20.50 18.35
N ALA A 264 -4.78 19.99 19.26
CA ALA A 264 -4.48 20.68 20.51
C ALA A 264 -3.91 22.08 20.24
N GLY A 265 -4.46 23.09 20.90
CA GLY A 265 -4.06 24.50 20.72
C GLY A 265 -4.75 25.24 19.57
N VAL A 266 -5.55 24.56 18.73
CA VAL A 266 -6.33 25.22 17.67
C VAL A 266 -7.64 25.77 18.23
N GLU A 267 -7.60 27.03 18.69
CA GLU A 267 -8.79 27.67 19.30
C GLU A 267 -9.78 28.24 18.27
N LYS A 268 -9.33 28.48 17.02
CA LYS A 268 -10.14 29.11 15.96
C LYS A 268 -9.95 28.40 14.63
N SER A 269 -10.96 28.49 13.77
CA SER A 269 -10.99 27.83 12.45
C SER A 269 -9.90 28.29 11.48
N SER A 270 -9.17 29.37 11.79
CA SER A 270 -8.01 29.81 11.00
C SER A 270 -6.82 28.86 11.07
N GLY A 271 -6.72 28.03 12.12
CA GLY A 271 -5.66 27.01 12.26
C GLY A 271 -6.05 25.63 11.72
N LEU A 272 -7.31 25.44 11.32
CA LEU A 272 -7.83 24.21 10.74
C LEU A 272 -8.10 24.42 9.24
N SER A 273 -7.45 23.63 8.41
CA SER A 273 -7.73 23.54 6.98
C SER A 273 -8.50 22.25 6.70
N GLY A 274 -9.41 22.27 5.74
CA GLY A 274 -10.07 21.04 5.32
C GLY A 274 -11.12 21.25 4.25
N ILE A 275 -11.57 20.13 3.70
CA ILE A 275 -12.48 20.10 2.56
C ILE A 275 -13.31 18.82 2.61
N MET A 276 -14.56 18.93 2.15
CA MET A 276 -15.38 17.77 1.85
C MET A 276 -14.68 16.85 0.84
N ARG A 277 -14.72 15.55 1.08
CA ARG A 277 -14.13 14.52 0.24
C ARG A 277 -15.21 13.58 -0.26
N THR A 278 -14.94 12.96 -1.40
CA THR A 278 -15.64 11.75 -1.81
C THR A 278 -15.05 10.53 -1.10
N PRO A 279 -15.80 9.42 -0.99
CA PRO A 279 -15.26 8.16 -0.46
C PRO A 279 -14.04 7.65 -1.25
N ALA A 280 -14.02 7.87 -2.57
CA ALA A 280 -12.89 7.51 -3.43
C ALA A 280 -11.63 8.31 -3.09
N GLU A 281 -11.75 9.60 -2.79
CA GLU A 281 -10.61 10.42 -2.35
C GLU A 281 -10.09 9.98 -0.97
N ALA A 282 -10.98 9.66 -0.02
CA ALA A 282 -10.59 9.14 1.28
C ALA A 282 -9.87 7.78 1.15
N TRP A 283 -10.42 6.88 0.33
CA TRP A 283 -9.79 5.61 0.00
C TRP A 283 -8.40 5.81 -0.60
N ARG A 284 -8.24 6.74 -1.55
CA ARG A 284 -6.96 7.03 -2.21
C ARG A 284 -5.89 7.50 -1.23
N VAL A 285 -6.24 8.36 -0.26
CA VAL A 285 -5.30 8.81 0.79
C VAL A 285 -4.82 7.62 1.63
N LEU A 286 -5.77 6.80 2.09
CA LEU A 286 -5.46 5.62 2.89
C LEU A 286 -4.68 4.55 2.10
N PHE A 287 -5.01 4.34 0.84
CA PHE A 287 -4.33 3.38 -0.03
C PHE A 287 -2.91 3.79 -0.35
N ALA A 288 -2.70 5.08 -0.65
CA ALA A 288 -1.36 5.59 -0.76
C ALA A 288 -0.62 5.26 0.54
N ALA A 289 -1.13 5.68 1.71
CA ALA A 289 -0.39 5.54 2.97
C ALA A 289 0.01 4.09 3.26
N ALA A 290 -0.92 3.16 3.00
CA ALA A 290 -0.73 1.74 3.19
C ALA A 290 0.24 1.12 2.17
N SER A 291 0.19 1.55 0.91
CA SER A 291 0.98 0.93 -0.17
C SER A 291 2.41 1.47 -0.24
N THR A 292 2.64 2.75 0.11
CA THR A 292 3.96 3.39 0.06
C THR A 292 4.72 3.27 1.37
N GLY A 293 4.02 3.26 2.51
CA GLY A 293 4.65 3.31 3.83
C GLY A 293 5.02 4.73 4.26
N GLY A 294 5.69 4.81 5.42
CA GLY A 294 6.14 6.04 6.06
C GLY A 294 7.52 6.49 5.57
N ALA A 295 8.16 7.42 6.28
CA ALA A 295 9.45 8.02 5.90
C ALA A 295 10.59 6.99 5.78
N TYR A 296 10.63 6.04 6.73
CA TYR A 296 11.71 5.05 6.84
C TYR A 296 11.31 3.62 6.47
N GLY A 297 10.06 3.40 6.06
CA GLY A 297 9.50 2.07 5.83
C GLY A 297 9.15 1.81 4.36
N TYR A 298 9.14 0.54 3.99
CA TYR A 298 8.50 0.11 2.75
C TYR A 298 7.05 -0.24 3.07
N GLY A 299 6.10 0.40 2.38
CA GLY A 299 4.69 0.09 2.56
C GLY A 299 4.32 -1.36 2.25
N ALA A 300 3.04 -1.65 2.36
CA ALA A 300 2.49 -2.98 2.12
C ALA A 300 2.29 -3.31 0.62
N PHE A 301 2.73 -2.43 -0.29
CA PHE A 301 2.50 -2.50 -1.74
C PHE A 301 1.00 -2.57 -2.08
N GLY A 302 0.64 -2.85 -3.33
CA GLY A 302 -0.75 -2.78 -3.78
C GLY A 302 -1.64 -3.83 -3.11
N ALA A 303 -1.23 -5.10 -3.08
CA ALA A 303 -2.09 -6.18 -2.59
C ALA A 303 -2.49 -6.03 -1.10
N TYR A 304 -1.51 -5.92 -0.20
CA TYR A 304 -1.78 -5.74 1.22
C TYR A 304 -2.13 -4.29 1.57
N GLY A 305 -1.66 -3.30 0.80
CA GLY A 305 -2.11 -1.93 0.92
C GLY A 305 -3.62 -1.84 0.70
N ARG A 306 -4.14 -2.45 -0.38
CA ARG A 306 -5.57 -2.56 -0.67
C ARG A 306 -6.33 -3.21 0.50
N LEU A 307 -5.82 -4.32 1.04
CA LEU A 307 -6.44 -4.98 2.19
C LEU A 307 -6.51 -4.07 3.42
N ALA A 308 -5.40 -3.42 3.76
CA ALA A 308 -5.31 -2.51 4.90
C ALA A 308 -6.24 -1.30 4.73
N THR A 309 -6.31 -0.73 3.54
CA THR A 309 -7.23 0.37 3.22
C THR A 309 -8.69 -0.04 3.40
N TRP A 310 -9.10 -1.18 2.84
CA TRP A 310 -10.48 -1.64 3.00
C TRP A 310 -10.84 -1.92 4.46
N ARG A 311 -9.89 -2.43 5.26
CA ARG A 311 -10.09 -2.60 6.71
C ARG A 311 -10.24 -1.27 7.44
N SER A 312 -9.39 -0.29 7.13
CA SER A 312 -9.52 1.08 7.65
C SER A 312 -10.87 1.70 7.27
N MET A 313 -11.28 1.59 6.00
CA MET A 313 -12.58 2.06 5.52
C MET A 313 -13.73 1.39 6.27
N ALA A 314 -13.69 0.06 6.42
CA ALA A 314 -14.69 -0.70 7.16
C ALA A 314 -14.85 -0.19 8.60
N ALA A 315 -13.73 0.04 9.29
CA ALA A 315 -13.73 0.54 10.66
C ALA A 315 -14.24 2.00 10.75
N LEU A 316 -13.80 2.89 9.84
CA LEU A 316 -14.23 4.29 9.78
C LEU A 316 -15.75 4.42 9.56
N VAL A 317 -16.33 3.59 8.69
CA VAL A 317 -17.78 3.64 8.43
C VAL A 317 -18.59 2.81 9.44
N GLY A 318 -17.93 2.21 10.44
CA GLY A 318 -18.58 1.42 11.48
C GLY A 318 -19.21 0.12 10.96
N SER A 319 -18.57 -0.55 10.01
CA SER A 319 -19.01 -1.84 9.49
C SER A 319 -18.81 -2.97 10.52
N PRO A 320 -19.70 -3.98 10.55
CA PRO A 320 -19.47 -5.23 11.26
C PRO A 320 -18.18 -5.92 10.81
N GLU A 321 -17.58 -6.73 11.68
CA GLU A 321 -16.33 -7.44 11.38
C GLU A 321 -16.48 -8.47 10.24
N ASP A 322 -17.68 -9.02 10.05
CA ASP A 322 -18.01 -9.99 9.00
C ASP A 322 -18.53 -9.35 7.71
N ALA A 323 -18.56 -8.01 7.64
CA ALA A 323 -19.01 -7.30 6.45
C ALA A 323 -18.13 -7.62 5.23
N THR A 324 -18.79 -7.82 4.10
CA THR A 324 -18.13 -7.96 2.80
C THR A 324 -17.63 -6.60 2.30
N PRO A 325 -16.63 -6.56 1.41
CA PRO A 325 -16.17 -5.29 0.82
C PRO A 325 -17.29 -4.51 0.13
N ALA A 326 -18.28 -5.18 -0.48
CA ALA A 326 -19.42 -4.54 -1.12
C ALA A 326 -20.34 -3.84 -0.11
N GLU A 327 -20.56 -4.43 1.07
CA GLU A 327 -21.32 -3.79 2.15
C GLU A 327 -20.56 -2.62 2.76
N VAL A 328 -19.24 -2.74 2.89
CA VAL A 328 -18.35 -1.64 3.31
C VAL A 328 -18.43 -0.50 2.31
N GLU A 329 -18.35 -0.80 1.01
CA GLU A 329 -18.48 0.20 -0.06
C GLU A 329 -19.81 0.94 0.02
N ALA A 330 -20.92 0.22 0.11
CA ALA A 330 -22.25 0.81 0.20
C ALA A 330 -22.35 1.78 1.40
N ARG A 331 -21.85 1.38 2.57
CA ARG A 331 -21.80 2.24 3.76
C ARG A 331 -20.89 3.45 3.57
N ALA A 332 -19.73 3.26 2.94
CA ALA A 332 -18.81 4.35 2.66
C ALA A 332 -19.42 5.39 1.72
N LEU A 333 -20.22 4.97 0.74
CA LEU A 333 -20.95 5.84 -0.18
C LEU A 333 -22.04 6.65 0.52
N ASP A 334 -22.68 6.11 1.56
CA ASP A 334 -23.70 6.80 2.35
C ASP A 334 -23.12 7.73 3.44
N CYS A 335 -21.82 7.62 3.73
CA CYS A 335 -21.13 8.48 4.69
C CYS A 335 -20.73 9.83 4.10
N VAL A 336 -20.65 10.83 4.97
CA VAL A 336 -20.08 12.15 4.68
C VAL A 336 -18.60 12.12 5.07
N TRP A 337 -17.71 12.44 4.13
CA TRP A 337 -16.26 12.42 4.34
C TRP A 337 -15.67 13.83 4.35
N TYR A 338 -14.78 14.09 5.31
CA TYR A 338 -14.09 15.37 5.43
C TYR A 338 -12.60 15.12 5.63
N GLY A 339 -11.78 15.70 4.76
CA GLY A 339 -10.33 15.70 4.93
C GLY A 339 -9.90 16.98 5.63
N PHE A 340 -8.98 16.88 6.58
CA PHE A 340 -8.49 18.03 7.33
C PHE A 340 -6.99 17.95 7.59
N ASP A 341 -6.45 19.09 7.98
CA ASP A 341 -5.07 19.30 8.41
C ASP A 341 -5.04 20.52 9.34
N ALA A 342 -4.04 20.64 10.20
CA ALA A 342 -3.93 21.74 11.14
C ALA A 342 -2.49 22.21 11.35
N ASP A 343 -2.35 23.51 11.61
CA ASP A 343 -1.07 24.11 11.97
C ASP A 343 -0.81 23.88 13.47
N THR A 344 -0.36 22.66 13.81
CA THR A 344 -0.03 22.23 15.18
C THR A 344 1.32 21.54 15.19
N GLU A 345 1.97 21.47 16.36
CA GLU A 345 3.18 20.66 16.56
C GLU A 345 2.93 19.15 16.46
N TRP A 346 1.66 18.74 16.34
CA TRP A 346 1.31 17.35 16.14
C TRP A 346 1.52 16.91 14.70
N PHE A 347 1.22 17.76 13.71
CA PHE A 347 1.51 17.47 12.30
C PHE A 347 2.91 17.97 11.96
N GLU A 348 3.73 17.13 11.32
CA GLU A 348 5.09 17.51 10.91
C GLU A 348 5.10 18.46 9.69
N GLN A 349 3.98 18.56 8.97
CA GLN A 349 3.73 19.47 7.85
C GLN A 349 4.73 19.30 6.68
N VAL A 350 5.23 18.08 6.50
CA VAL A 350 6.17 17.72 5.43
C VAL A 350 5.45 16.95 4.32
N ALA A 351 5.56 15.62 4.32
CA ALA A 351 5.10 14.79 3.22
C ALA A 351 4.24 13.60 3.65
N TRP A 352 4.06 13.36 4.95
CA TRP A 352 3.31 12.24 5.52
C TRP A 352 2.25 12.71 6.52
N ASP A 353 1.32 13.57 6.10
CA ASP A 353 0.26 14.11 6.96
C ASP A 353 -1.12 13.94 6.36
N PHE A 354 -2.07 13.47 7.17
CA PHE A 354 -3.49 13.61 6.84
C PHE A 354 -4.38 13.55 8.07
N GLY A 355 -5.53 14.22 8.00
CA GLY A 355 -6.71 13.99 8.82
C GLY A 355 -7.89 13.59 7.95
N LEU A 356 -8.62 12.55 8.37
CA LEU A 356 -9.87 12.10 7.77
C LEU A 356 -10.94 11.97 8.85
N ALA A 357 -12.12 12.49 8.57
CA ALA A 357 -13.32 12.28 9.37
C ALA A 357 -14.42 11.68 8.51
N ALA A 358 -15.14 10.70 9.07
CA ALA A 358 -16.31 10.10 8.45
C ALA A 358 -17.52 10.25 9.38
N LEU A 359 -18.57 10.89 8.87
CA LEU A 359 -19.84 11.04 9.55
C LEU A 359 -20.83 10.04 8.96
N SER A 360 -21.34 9.17 9.83
CA SER A 360 -22.31 8.13 9.49
C SER A 360 -23.59 8.67 8.83
N PRO A 361 -24.36 7.83 8.11
CA PRO A 361 -25.56 8.28 7.39
C PRO A 361 -26.65 8.87 8.29
N ASN A 362 -26.79 8.34 9.51
CA ASN A 362 -27.73 8.87 10.51
C ASN A 362 -27.21 10.15 11.21
N ARG A 363 -25.99 10.58 10.86
CA ARG A 363 -25.29 11.75 11.38
C ARG A 363 -25.05 11.74 12.88
N ARG A 364 -25.07 10.57 13.51
CA ARG A 364 -24.96 10.41 14.98
C ARG A 364 -23.67 9.73 15.42
N ARG A 365 -22.82 9.36 14.48
CA ARG A 365 -21.49 8.81 14.74
C ARG A 365 -20.47 9.49 13.85
N LEU A 366 -19.43 10.03 14.46
CA LEU A 366 -18.29 10.67 13.80
C LEU A 366 -17.02 9.89 14.16
N THR A 367 -16.31 9.38 13.16
CA THR A 367 -14.98 8.78 13.34
C THR A 367 -13.92 9.72 12.81
N VAL A 368 -12.77 9.76 13.47
CA VAL A 368 -11.63 10.60 13.10
C VAL A 368 -10.38 9.74 13.07
N LEU A 369 -9.61 9.84 11.99
CA LEU A 369 -8.28 9.26 11.85
C LEU A 369 -7.34 10.36 11.36
N ALA A 370 -6.35 10.70 12.18
CA ALA A 370 -5.22 11.54 11.81
C ALA A 370 -3.93 10.73 11.90
N ALA A 371 -3.00 10.97 10.98
CA ALA A 371 -1.69 10.35 10.98
C ALA A 371 -0.63 11.34 10.50
N THR A 372 0.56 11.28 11.10
CA THR A 372 1.76 12.03 10.70
C THR A 372 3.00 11.12 10.72
N ASP A 373 4.01 11.41 9.91
CA ASP A 373 5.35 10.81 9.95
C ASP A 373 6.42 11.79 9.39
N THR A 374 7.70 11.58 9.71
CA THR A 374 8.80 12.47 9.28
C THR A 374 10.14 11.74 9.22
N ASP A 375 11.08 12.28 8.43
CA ASP A 375 12.50 11.96 8.51
C ASP A 375 13.16 12.54 9.78
#